data_AF-A0A957XUH4-F1
#
_entry.id   AF-A0A957XUH4-F1
#
_cell.length_a   1.000
_cell.length_b   1.000
_cell.length_c   1.000
_cell.angle_alpha   90.00
_cell.angle_beta   90.00
_cell.angle_gamma   90.00
#
_symmetry.space_group_name_H-M   'P 1'
#
loop_
_entity.id
_entity.type
_entity.pdbx_description
1 polymer ?
#
loop_
_entity_poly.entity_id
_entity_poly.type
_entity_poly.pdbx_seq_one_letter_code
_entity_poly.pdbx_strand_id
1 'polypeptide(L)'
;MPRGDLDAARRARLRRTRRQSSGPPWIPLLLAITLLGGCIVFCGLAAALVGLNRTTPLLAQSNPAQLTLLVLGTDQRADESGPTRSDAMVLASVRPDNQQAALVSIP
;
A
#
# COMPACT_ATOMS: atom_id res chain seq x y z
N MET A 1 50.65 47.54 17.39
CA MET A 1 50.43 46.08 17.34
C MET A 1 49.61 45.73 16.10
N PRO A 2 49.97 44.68 15.33
CA PRO A 2 49.75 44.62 13.89
C PRO A 2 48.44 43.90 13.51
N ARG A 3 47.63 44.52 12.64
CA ARG A 3 46.37 43.97 12.08
C ARG A 3 46.56 42.94 10.95
N GLY A 4 47.80 42.57 10.61
CA GLY A 4 48.12 41.71 9.46
C GLY A 4 47.88 40.20 9.64
N ASP A 5 47.75 39.73 10.88
CA ASP A 5 47.69 38.28 11.17
C ASP A 5 46.31 37.65 10.95
N LEU A 6 45.23 38.42 11.07
CA LEU A 6 43.86 37.89 10.93
C LEU A 6 43.53 37.50 9.48
N ASP A 7 44.11 38.19 8.49
CA ASP A 7 43.92 37.88 7.07
C ASP A 7 44.74 36.67 6.61
N ALA A 8 45.83 36.34 7.31
CA ALA A 8 46.59 35.12 7.08
C ALA A 8 45.82 33.88 7.58
N ALA A 9 45.24 33.97 8.78
CA ALA A 9 44.42 32.91 9.36
C ALA A 9 43.15 32.61 8.53
N ARG A 10 42.50 33.65 7.99
CA ARG A 10 41.30 33.51 7.15
C ARG A 10 41.62 32.83 5.80
N ARG A 11 42.76 33.15 5.19
CA ARG A 11 43.23 32.50 3.95
C ARG A 11 43.65 31.04 4.16
N ALA A 12 44.20 30.69 5.33
CA ALA A 12 44.54 29.31 5.66
C ALA A 12 43.29 28.42 5.81
N ARG A 13 42.18 28.95 6.34
CA ARG A 13 40.93 28.19 6.49
C ARG A 13 40.26 27.83 5.15
N LEU A 14 40.23 28.77 4.21
CA LEU A 14 39.58 28.54 2.90
C LEU A 14 40.32 27.52 2.02
N ARG A 15 41.62 27.27 2.26
CA ARG A 15 42.37 26.24 1.53
C ARG A 15 42.08 24.81 2.02
N ARG A 16 41.60 24.64 3.25
CA ARG A 16 41.36 23.30 3.82
C ARG A 16 40.09 22.63 3.31
N THR A 17 39.11 23.39 2.86
CA THR A 17 37.85 22.85 2.31
C THR A 17 37.95 22.39 0.86
N ARG A 18 39.08 22.66 0.17
CA ARG A 18 39.28 22.27 -1.24
C ARG A 18 39.94 20.90 -1.42
N ARG A 19 40.09 20.13 -0.34
CA ARG A 19 40.75 18.81 -0.32
C ARG A 19 39.78 17.67 0.02
N GLN A 20 38.51 17.79 -0.38
CA GLN A 20 37.51 16.76 -0.15
C GLN A 20 36.74 16.50 -1.46
N SER A 21 37.22 15.48 -2.18
CA SER A 21 36.46 14.57 -3.06
C SER A 21 37.30 14.09 -4.27
N SER A 22 38.52 13.62 -4.04
CA SER A 22 39.17 12.67 -4.97
C SER A 22 38.80 11.23 -4.60
N GLY A 23 37.51 11.00 -4.31
CA GLY A 23 36.98 9.65 -4.27
C GLY A 23 37.00 9.08 -5.69
N PRO A 24 37.11 7.75 -5.84
CA PRO A 24 36.98 7.13 -7.15
C PRO A 24 35.69 7.61 -7.84
N PRO A 25 35.74 8.06 -9.10
CA PRO A 25 34.60 8.70 -9.78
C PRO A 25 33.40 7.76 -9.98
N TRP A 26 33.59 6.45 -9.75
CA TRP A 26 32.55 5.44 -9.88
C TRP A 26 31.65 5.31 -8.64
N ILE A 27 32.05 5.81 -7.46
CA ILE A 27 31.22 5.76 -6.25
C ILE A 27 29.87 6.47 -6.41
N PRO A 28 29.79 7.73 -6.89
CA PRO A 28 28.49 8.38 -7.08
C PRO A 28 27.63 7.68 -8.15
N LEU A 29 28.26 7.03 -9.13
CA LEU A 29 27.57 6.31 -10.20
C LEU A 29 26.91 5.02 -9.70
N LEU A 30 27.61 4.23 -8.88
CA LEU A 30 27.01 3.04 -8.25
C LEU A 30 25.86 3.40 -7.31
N LEU A 31 25.98 4.50 -6.57
CA LEU A 31 24.95 4.98 -5.65
C LEU A 31 23.71 5.48 -6.41
N ALA A 32 23.91 6.13 -7.57
CA ALA A 32 22.80 6.51 -8.45
C ALA A 32 22.07 5.29 -9.05
N ILE A 33 22.80 4.25 -9.46
CA ILE A 33 22.23 3.02 -10.01
C ILE A 33 21.41 2.27 -8.96
N THR A 34 21.90 2.15 -7.71
CA THR A 34 21.16 1.47 -6.64
C THR A 34 19.89 2.24 -6.24
N LEU A 35 19.93 3.58 -6.21
CA LEU A 35 18.74 4.40 -5.97
C LEU A 35 17.71 4.27 -7.10
N LEU A 36 18.13 4.30 -8.37
CA LEU A 36 17.23 4.15 -9.51
C LEU A 36 16.58 2.75 -9.55
N GLY A 37 17.37 1.70 -9.32
CA GLY A 37 16.86 0.32 -9.24
C GLY A 37 15.87 0.13 -8.10
N GLY A 38 16.17 0.69 -6.92
CA GLY A 38 15.27 0.66 -5.76
C GLY A 38 13.95 1.36 -6.00
N CYS A 39 13.96 2.55 -6.63
CA CYS A 39 12.74 3.28 -6.97
C CYS A 39 11.84 2.52 -7.93
N ILE A 40 12.39 1.83 -8.94
CA ILE A 40 11.58 1.06 -9.90
C ILE A 40 10.88 -0.12 -9.20
N VAL A 41 11.60 -0.86 -8.36
CA VAL A 41 11.02 -1.99 -7.59
C VAL A 41 9.96 -1.50 -6.62
N PHE A 42 10.21 -0.37 -5.94
CA PHE A 42 9.24 0.22 -5.01
C PHE A 42 7.97 0.71 -5.72
N CYS A 43 8.10 1.41 -6.84
CA CYS A 43 6.95 1.85 -7.64
C CYS A 43 6.17 0.67 -8.23
N GLY A 44 6.84 -0.38 -8.69
CA GLY A 44 6.20 -1.60 -9.18
C GLY A 44 5.41 -2.33 -8.09
N LEU A 45 6.00 -2.46 -6.89
CA LEU A 45 5.36 -3.09 -5.73
C LEU A 45 4.13 -2.28 -5.25
N ALA A 46 4.26 -0.95 -5.18
CA ALA A 46 3.16 -0.07 -4.81
C ALA A 46 2.00 -0.16 -5.82
N ALA A 47 2.29 -0.20 -7.11
CA ALA A 47 1.27 -0.38 -8.15
C ALA A 47 0.59 -1.75 -8.07
N ALA A 48 1.34 -2.82 -7.77
CA ALA A 48 0.77 -4.16 -7.57
C ALA A 48 -0.18 -4.21 -6.34
N LEU A 49 0.20 -3.56 -5.23
CA LEU A 49 -0.65 -3.46 -4.03
C LEU A 49 -1.92 -2.63 -4.29
N VAL A 50 -1.84 -1.55 -5.06
CA VAL A 50 -3.03 -0.77 -5.46
C VAL A 50 -3.92 -1.55 -6.43
N GLY A 51 -3.35 -2.36 -7.31
CA GLY A 51 -4.08 -3.20 -8.25
C GLY A 51 -4.90 -4.30 -7.58
N LEU A 52 -4.38 -4.91 -6.51
CA LEU A 52 -5.09 -5.94 -5.73
C LEU A 52 -6.34 -5.41 -5.01
N ASN A 53 -6.38 -4.10 -4.68
CA ASN A 53 -7.57 -3.48 -4.08
C ASN A 53 -8.64 -3.05 -5.10
N ARG A 54 -8.42 -3.21 -6.40
CA ARG A 54 -9.38 -2.81 -7.45
C ARG A 54 -10.32 -3.93 -7.91
N THR A 55 -10.19 -5.14 -7.36
CA THR A 55 -11.03 -6.31 -7.73
C THR A 55 -12.29 -6.48 -6.89
N THR A 56 -12.72 -5.45 -6.15
CA THR A 56 -14.09 -5.36 -5.59
C THR A 56 -15.06 -4.47 -6.40
N PRO A 57 -15.29 -4.68 -7.72
CA PRO A 57 -16.36 -3.99 -8.41
C PRO A 57 -17.59 -4.92 -8.52
N LEU A 58 -18.52 -4.81 -7.56
CA LEU A 58 -19.95 -5.15 -7.73
C LEU A 58 -20.78 -4.76 -6.50
N LEU A 59 -20.17 -4.67 -5.31
CA LEU A 59 -20.83 -4.19 -4.08
C LEU A 59 -20.82 -2.65 -3.94
N ALA A 60 -19.92 -1.95 -4.63
CA ALA A 60 -19.69 -0.51 -4.50
C ALA A 60 -20.75 0.40 -5.14
N GLN A 61 -21.77 -0.17 -5.81
CA GLN A 61 -22.86 0.59 -6.41
C GLN A 61 -24.16 0.53 -5.58
N SER A 62 -24.17 -0.23 -4.49
CA SER A 62 -25.20 -0.09 -3.45
C SER A 62 -24.85 1.12 -2.60
N ASN A 63 -25.78 2.07 -2.52
CA ASN A 63 -25.72 3.17 -1.57
C ASN A 63 -25.28 2.64 -0.19
N PRO A 64 -24.19 3.15 0.43
CA PRO A 64 -23.62 2.58 1.67
C PRO A 64 -24.56 2.64 2.88
N ALA A 65 -25.77 3.18 2.72
CA ALA A 65 -26.81 3.21 3.74
C ALA A 65 -27.25 1.80 4.20
N GLN A 66 -27.20 0.77 3.33
CA GLN A 66 -27.66 -0.56 3.69
C GLN A 66 -27.06 -1.66 2.81
N LEU A 67 -26.46 -2.66 3.43
CA LEU A 67 -25.99 -3.88 2.79
C LEU A 67 -26.97 -5.01 3.10
N THR A 68 -27.46 -5.71 2.07
CA THR A 68 -28.31 -6.89 2.25
C THR A 68 -27.66 -8.08 1.55
N LEU A 69 -27.38 -9.13 2.32
CA LEU A 69 -26.75 -10.38 1.90
C LEU A 69 -27.78 -11.51 1.98
N LEU A 70 -27.88 -12.30 0.91
CA LEU A 70 -28.59 -13.58 0.95
C LEU A 70 -27.57 -14.68 1.27
N VAL A 71 -27.77 -15.37 2.39
CA VAL A 71 -26.94 -16.49 2.84
C VAL A 71 -27.71 -17.78 2.59
N LEU A 72 -27.10 -18.69 1.83
CA LEU A 72 -27.65 -20.01 1.52
C LEU A 72 -26.77 -21.08 2.16
N GLY A 73 -27.36 -21.89 3.03
CA GLY A 73 -26.75 -23.13 3.52
C GLY A 73 -27.14 -24.27 2.60
N THR A 74 -26.15 -24.88 1.96
CA THR A 74 -26.33 -26.06 1.08
C THR A 74 -25.89 -27.32 1.81
N ASP A 75 -26.69 -28.38 1.75
CA ASP A 75 -26.27 -29.72 2.20
C ASP A 75 -25.58 -30.45 1.03
N GLN A 76 -24.36 -30.02 0.69
CA GLN A 76 -23.55 -30.70 -0.34
C GLN A 76 -22.49 -31.55 0.31
N ARG A 77 -22.47 -32.84 -0.02
CA ARG A 77 -21.40 -33.76 0.40
C ARG A 77 -20.27 -33.82 -0.62
N ALA A 78 -19.09 -34.23 -0.17
CA ALA A 78 -17.88 -34.23 -0.99
C ALA A 78 -17.95 -35.14 -2.23
N ASP A 79 -18.81 -36.15 -2.20
CA ASP A 79 -19.05 -37.13 -3.26
C ASP A 79 -20.31 -36.84 -4.09
N GLU A 80 -21.08 -35.82 -3.74
CA GLU A 80 -22.28 -35.42 -4.47
C GLU A 80 -21.94 -34.48 -5.63
N SER A 81 -22.43 -34.85 -6.82
CA SER A 81 -22.33 -34.03 -8.03
C SER A 81 -23.71 -33.63 -8.52
N GLY A 82 -23.84 -32.40 -9.01
CA GLY A 82 -25.09 -31.85 -9.53
C GLY A 82 -25.69 -30.76 -8.63
N PRO A 83 -26.93 -30.35 -8.92
CA PRO A 83 -27.62 -29.30 -8.15
C PRO A 83 -27.83 -29.71 -6.69
N THR A 84 -27.43 -28.85 -5.76
CA THR A 84 -27.63 -29.08 -4.32
C THR A 84 -28.84 -28.32 -3.81
N ARG A 85 -29.61 -28.97 -2.94
CA ARG A 85 -30.70 -28.34 -2.19
C ARG A 85 -30.13 -27.33 -1.17
N SER A 86 -30.78 -26.19 -1.03
CA SER A 86 -30.54 -25.26 0.07
C SER A 86 -31.46 -25.63 1.23
N ASP A 87 -30.87 -25.90 2.40
CA ASP A 87 -31.57 -26.31 3.62
C ASP A 87 -31.73 -25.16 4.61
N ALA A 88 -30.97 -24.08 4.41
CA ALA A 88 -31.11 -22.85 5.16
C ALA A 88 -31.03 -21.65 4.21
N MET A 89 -31.94 -20.71 4.41
CA MET A 89 -31.92 -19.42 3.71
C MET A 89 -32.07 -18.30 4.74
N VAL A 90 -31.10 -17.40 4.78
CA VAL A 90 -31.10 -16.26 5.69
C VAL A 90 -30.83 -14.99 4.91
N LEU A 91 -31.71 -14.01 5.04
CA LEU A 91 -31.47 -12.65 4.58
C LEU A 91 -30.84 -11.86 5.73
N ALA A 92 -29.58 -11.44 5.56
CA ALA A 92 -28.86 -10.60 6.50
C ALA A 92 -28.82 -9.17 5.98
N SER A 93 -29.27 -8.21 6.78
CA SER A 93 -29.20 -6.79 6.44
C SER A 93 -28.39 -6.05 7.49
N VAL A 94 -27.48 -5.18 7.04
CA VAL A 94 -26.58 -4.39 7.87
C VAL A 94 -26.71 -2.93 7.47
N ARG A 95 -26.91 -2.08 8.47
CA ARG A 95 -26.98 -0.63 8.36
C ARG A 95 -25.82 -0.01 9.14
N PRO A 96 -24.73 0.39 8.45
CA PRO A 96 -23.53 0.86 9.13
C PRO A 96 -23.70 2.26 9.76
N ASP A 97 -24.67 3.05 9.27
CA ASP A 97 -25.00 4.39 9.75
C ASP A 97 -25.48 4.39 11.22
N ASN A 98 -26.25 3.39 11.60
CA ASN A 98 -26.84 3.27 12.93
C ASN A 98 -26.45 1.97 13.67
N GLN A 99 -25.47 1.23 13.15
CA GLN A 99 -24.98 -0.04 13.70
C GLN A 99 -26.08 -1.10 13.89
N GLN A 100 -27.12 -1.09 13.05
CA GLN A 100 -28.18 -2.08 13.12
C GLN A 100 -27.89 -3.26 12.20
N ALA A 101 -28.29 -4.45 12.65
CA ALA A 101 -28.31 -5.65 11.85
C ALA A 101 -29.64 -6.38 12.04
N ALA A 102 -30.16 -6.96 10.97
CA ALA A 102 -31.35 -7.78 10.97
C ALA A 102 -31.06 -9.10 10.26
N LEU A 103 -31.59 -10.20 10.81
CA LEU A 103 -31.50 -11.53 10.24
C LEU A 103 -32.93 -12.06 10.08
N VAL A 104 -33.29 -12.44 8.85
CA VAL A 104 -34.58 -13.05 8.54
C VAL A 104 -34.32 -14.44 8.00
N SER A 105 -34.73 -15.46 8.75
CA SER A 105 -34.76 -16.83 8.24
C SER A 105 -35.96 -17.00 7.32
N ILE A 106 -35.75 -17.55 6.13
CA ILE A 106 -36.80 -17.88 5.17
C ILE A 106 -37.02 -19.40 5.25
N PRO A 107 -38.21 -19.86 5.66
CA PRO A 107 -38.53 -21.28 5.76
C PRO A 107 -38.66 -21.95 4.38
#